data_AF-A0A0F7LRY4-F1
#
_entry.id   AF-A0A0F7LRY4-F1
#
_cell.length_a   1.000
_cell.length_b   1.000
_cell.length_c   1.000
_cell.angle_alpha   90.00
_cell.angle_beta   90.00
_cell.angle_gamma   90.00
#
_symmetry.space_group_name_H-M   'P 1'
#
loop_
_entity.id
_entity.type
_entity.pdbx_description
1 polymer ?
#
loop_
_entity_poly.entity_id
_entity_poly.type
_entity_poly.pdbx_seq_one_letter_code
_entity_poly.pdbx_strand_id
1 'polypeptide(L)'
;MGTVEQAKNAYPKTGGQITGKVYADDDIEAKGWIGATKLYDHFDHGGWSRAYSEAFPPSAAVVGAYSRDESNTKFAYKTSQETFTCGNLHVDATHDWSGIEFKKPSGYNTTLNSNPDNSENMLTIRYRDKKDDTMHYVDIRKKSGTMALVEQLLGVGQKWTDVISNRRNKTTYTNSSDKPIIVYIESNRTGASSPFSIDITVSGLRVAYRWISVDEIVSLCAIVPPGATYRVNGGWGQPSEWVVINNWIELR
;
A
#
# COMPACT_ATOMS: atom_id res chain seq x y z
N MET A 1 49.36 -51.89 67.77
CA MET A 1 48.41 -51.43 66.72
C MET A 1 48.63 -49.94 66.56
N GLY A 2 49.40 -49.53 65.55
CA GLY A 2 49.68 -48.13 65.29
C GLY A 2 48.58 -47.53 64.41
N THR A 3 47.87 -46.54 64.93
CA THR A 3 47.01 -45.66 64.15
C THR A 3 47.86 -44.93 63.12
N VAL A 4 47.57 -45.13 61.84
CA VAL A 4 48.08 -44.27 60.77
C VAL A 4 47.46 -42.90 61.01
N GLU A 5 48.24 -41.91 61.42
CA GLU A 5 47.80 -40.51 61.36
C GLU A 5 47.52 -40.20 59.88
N GLN A 6 46.26 -40.33 59.48
CA GLN A 6 45.80 -39.75 58.23
C GLN A 6 46.02 -38.24 58.33
N ALA A 7 46.81 -37.73 57.39
CA ALA A 7 47.42 -36.42 57.43
C ALA A 7 46.39 -35.29 57.70
N LYS A 8 46.32 -34.84 58.96
CA LYS A 8 45.52 -33.67 59.40
C LYS A 8 45.90 -32.34 58.71
N ASN A 9 46.88 -32.35 57.80
CA ASN A 9 47.38 -31.17 57.08
C ASN A 9 47.71 -31.46 55.60
N ALA A 10 47.20 -32.54 54.99
CA ALA A 10 47.54 -32.86 53.60
C ALA A 10 46.97 -31.88 52.56
N TYR A 11 46.00 -31.05 52.93
CA TYR A 11 45.39 -30.11 52.01
C TYR A 11 45.99 -28.71 52.15
N PRO A 12 46.27 -28.01 51.04
CA PRO A 12 46.85 -26.67 51.07
C PRO A 12 45.91 -25.72 51.83
N LYS A 13 46.41 -25.12 52.92
CA LYS A 13 45.62 -24.29 53.83
C LYS A 13 45.18 -22.96 53.21
N THR A 14 45.87 -22.48 52.17
CA THR A 14 45.45 -21.36 51.31
C THR A 14 46.11 -21.46 49.93
N GLY A 15 45.32 -21.40 48.85
CA GLY A 15 45.81 -21.16 47.48
C GLY A 15 46.50 -22.32 46.74
N GLY A 16 46.15 -23.58 46.99
CA GLY A 16 46.76 -24.75 46.30
C GLY A 16 45.80 -25.55 45.43
N GLN A 17 46.35 -26.37 44.53
CA GLN A 17 45.61 -27.29 43.66
C GLN A 17 45.59 -28.69 44.28
N ILE A 18 44.39 -29.27 44.43
CA ILE A 18 44.23 -30.68 44.79
C ILE A 18 44.09 -31.48 43.49
N THR A 19 44.85 -32.57 43.36
CA THR A 19 44.75 -33.51 42.23
C THR A 19 44.28 -34.88 42.74
N GLY A 20 43.25 -35.46 42.11
CA GLY A 20 42.65 -36.73 42.52
C GLY A 20 41.17 -36.64 42.91
N LYS A 21 40.58 -37.76 43.34
CA LYS A 21 39.22 -37.79 43.89
C LYS A 21 39.25 -37.29 45.34
N VAL A 22 38.39 -36.35 45.67
CA VAL A 22 38.15 -35.89 47.04
C VAL A 22 36.80 -36.43 47.47
N TYR A 23 36.78 -37.16 48.58
CA TYR A 23 35.56 -37.61 49.24
C TYR A 23 35.47 -36.86 50.57
N ALA A 24 34.33 -36.24 50.84
CA ALA A 24 34.03 -35.58 52.10
C ALA A 24 32.72 -36.13 52.64
N ASP A 25 32.72 -36.52 53.92
CA ASP A 25 31.55 -37.07 54.60
C ASP A 25 30.64 -35.97 55.19
N ASP A 26 31.15 -34.73 55.26
CA ASP A 26 30.48 -33.52 55.76
C ASP A 26 30.74 -32.34 54.82
N ASP A 27 30.09 -31.20 55.07
CA ASP A 27 30.21 -29.96 54.29
C ASP A 27 31.67 -29.49 54.13
N ILE A 28 32.03 -29.10 52.91
CA ILE A 28 33.31 -28.42 52.63
C ILE A 28 33.12 -26.92 52.83
N GLU A 29 33.46 -26.43 54.01
CA GLU A 29 33.48 -24.99 54.30
C GLU A 29 34.75 -24.33 53.76
N ALA A 30 34.64 -23.57 52.67
CA ALA A 30 35.73 -22.74 52.17
C ALA A 30 35.54 -21.27 52.60
N LYS A 31 36.58 -20.68 53.18
CA LYS A 31 36.64 -19.23 53.48
C LYS A 31 36.92 -18.35 52.23
N GLY A 32 36.83 -18.92 51.03
CA GLY A 32 37.14 -18.29 49.75
C GLY A 32 36.58 -19.08 48.57
N TRP A 33 36.86 -18.63 47.34
CA TRP A 33 36.32 -19.25 46.12
C TRP A 33 36.96 -20.63 45.86
N ILE A 34 36.12 -21.67 45.76
CA ILE A 34 36.54 -22.96 45.19
C ILE A 34 36.40 -22.85 43.67
N GLY A 35 37.52 -22.67 42.98
CA GLY A 35 37.55 -22.46 41.55
C GLY A 35 37.66 -23.74 40.74
N ALA A 36 36.77 -23.94 39.77
CA ALA A 36 36.92 -24.92 38.71
C ALA A 36 36.52 -24.32 37.36
N THR A 37 37.17 -24.75 36.27
CA THR A 37 36.80 -24.34 34.90
C THR A 37 35.53 -25.04 34.41
N LYS A 38 35.15 -26.14 35.07
CA LYS A 38 33.91 -26.90 34.83
C LYS A 38 33.42 -27.47 36.15
N LEU A 39 32.14 -27.32 36.43
CA LEU A 39 31.44 -27.96 37.55
C LEU A 39 30.49 -29.01 36.98
N TYR A 40 30.38 -30.15 37.64
CA TYR A 40 29.44 -31.20 37.27
C TYR A 40 28.72 -31.71 38.51
N ASP A 41 27.43 -31.95 38.38
CA ASP A 41 26.62 -32.61 39.40
C ASP A 41 26.57 -34.10 39.09
N HIS A 42 26.87 -34.92 40.09
CA HIS A 42 26.76 -36.38 39.98
C HIS A 42 25.36 -36.82 40.41
N PHE A 43 24.74 -37.69 39.63
CA PHE A 43 23.46 -38.30 39.97
C PHE A 43 23.67 -39.68 40.61
N ASP A 44 22.74 -40.08 41.47
CA ASP A 44 22.76 -41.38 42.17
C ASP A 44 22.79 -42.59 41.20
N HIS A 45 22.31 -42.41 39.97
CA HIS A 45 22.35 -43.41 38.91
C HIS A 45 23.69 -43.45 38.14
N GLY A 46 24.75 -42.81 38.66
CA GLY A 46 26.09 -42.81 38.07
C GLY A 46 26.30 -41.85 36.91
N GLY A 47 25.31 -41.00 36.60
CA GLY A 47 25.40 -39.99 35.54
C GLY A 47 26.02 -38.70 36.04
N TRP A 48 26.47 -37.85 35.10
CA TRP A 48 26.96 -36.51 35.41
C TRP A 48 26.23 -35.48 34.52
N SER A 49 25.78 -34.37 35.09
CA SER A 49 25.35 -33.18 34.34
C SER A 49 26.36 -32.06 34.53
N ARG A 50 26.53 -31.21 33.51
CA ARG A 50 27.30 -29.99 33.67
C ARG A 50 26.47 -28.98 34.46
N ALA A 51 27.01 -28.48 35.56
CA ALA A 51 26.43 -27.34 36.28
C ALA A 51 26.86 -26.04 35.58
N TYR A 52 25.92 -25.13 35.42
CA TYR A 52 26.15 -23.82 34.80
C TYR A 52 26.19 -22.73 35.88
N SER A 53 26.97 -21.67 35.63
CA SER A 53 27.10 -20.51 36.51
C SER A 53 27.26 -19.24 35.69
N GLU A 54 27.28 -18.07 36.33
CA GLU A 54 27.53 -16.81 35.62
C GLU A 54 28.91 -16.78 34.93
N ALA A 55 29.92 -17.44 35.50
CA ALA A 55 31.24 -17.57 34.90
C ALA A 55 31.29 -18.59 33.74
N PHE A 56 30.37 -19.55 33.74
CA PHE A 56 30.26 -20.60 32.72
C PHE A 56 28.80 -20.83 32.34
N PRO A 57 28.15 -19.87 31.66
CA PRO A 57 26.75 -19.99 31.28
C PRO A 57 26.56 -21.09 30.21
N PRO A 58 25.35 -21.65 30.08
CA PRO A 58 25.07 -22.57 28.99
C PRO A 58 25.13 -21.82 27.65
N SER A 59 25.57 -22.50 26.59
CA SER A 59 25.39 -21.99 25.23
C SER A 59 23.91 -21.96 24.86
N ALA A 60 23.51 -21.11 23.92
CA ALA A 60 22.13 -21.03 23.44
C ALA A 60 21.55 -22.40 23.03
N ALA A 61 22.35 -23.22 22.34
CA ALA A 61 21.97 -24.57 21.94
C ALA A 61 21.60 -25.51 23.12
N VAL A 62 22.24 -25.36 24.28
CA VAL A 62 21.97 -26.18 25.47
C VAL A 62 20.58 -25.88 26.04
N VAL A 63 20.10 -24.65 25.89
CA VAL A 63 18.82 -24.19 26.43
C VAL A 63 17.73 -24.06 25.37
N GLY A 64 17.97 -24.55 24.14
CA GLY A 64 17.03 -24.43 23.03
C GLY A 64 16.78 -23.00 22.56
N ALA A 65 17.70 -22.07 22.85
CA ALA A 65 17.66 -20.71 22.35
C ALA A 65 18.50 -20.57 21.08
N TYR A 66 18.19 -19.55 20.26
CA TYR A 66 19.09 -19.13 19.19
C TYR A 66 20.24 -18.31 19.76
N SER A 67 21.45 -18.51 19.24
CA SER A 67 22.55 -17.59 19.48
C SER A 67 22.23 -16.20 18.91
N ARG A 68 22.99 -15.19 19.32
CA ARG A 68 22.87 -13.84 18.74
C ARG A 68 23.09 -13.84 17.23
N ASP A 69 24.06 -14.61 16.76
CA ASP A 69 24.42 -14.65 15.34
C ASP A 69 23.35 -15.39 14.50
N GLU A 70 22.77 -16.47 15.04
CA GLU A 70 21.60 -17.12 14.45
C GLU A 70 20.38 -16.19 14.45
N SER A 71 20.15 -15.45 15.54
CA SER A 71 19.01 -14.53 15.62
C SER A 71 19.15 -13.38 14.62
N ASN A 72 20.35 -12.81 14.48
CA ASN A 72 20.64 -11.73 13.53
C ASN A 72 20.55 -12.15 12.07
N THR A 73 20.72 -13.44 11.77
CA THR A 73 20.56 -13.99 10.42
C THR A 73 19.12 -14.44 10.15
N LYS A 74 18.36 -14.80 11.19
CA LYS A 74 16.99 -15.30 11.08
C LYS A 74 15.92 -14.21 11.18
N PHE A 75 16.19 -13.15 11.93
CA PHE A 75 15.23 -12.08 12.20
C PHE A 75 15.82 -10.73 11.85
N ALA A 76 14.98 -9.86 11.26
CA ALA A 76 15.36 -8.48 11.02
C ALA A 76 15.25 -7.68 12.32
N TYR A 77 16.36 -7.59 13.07
CA TYR A 77 16.47 -6.62 14.17
C TYR A 77 16.63 -5.23 13.58
N LYS A 78 15.88 -4.28 14.12
CA LYS A 78 16.08 -2.86 13.82
C LYS A 78 16.05 -2.03 15.07
N THR A 79 17.13 -1.29 15.27
CA THR A 79 17.11 -0.18 16.21
C THR A 79 16.44 1.04 15.56
N SER A 80 16.12 2.05 16.36
CA SER A 80 15.55 3.28 15.80
C SER A 80 16.54 3.88 14.79
N GLN A 81 16.01 4.44 13.69
CA GLN A 81 16.78 5.14 12.66
C GLN A 81 17.60 4.27 11.67
N GLU A 82 17.45 2.94 11.67
CA GLU A 82 18.11 2.06 10.69
C GLU A 82 17.23 1.70 9.47
N THR A 83 17.81 1.64 8.26
CA THR A 83 17.08 1.37 7.00
C THR A 83 16.45 -0.03 6.88
N PHE A 84 15.11 -0.06 6.89
CA PHE A 84 14.15 -1.05 6.37
C PHE A 84 14.41 -1.80 5.05
N THR A 85 15.27 -2.82 4.92
CA THR A 85 15.40 -3.52 3.61
C THR A 85 14.86 -4.94 3.67
N CYS A 86 13.77 -5.18 2.95
CA CYS A 86 13.19 -6.49 2.71
C CYS A 86 12.70 -6.56 1.25
N GLY A 87 12.56 -7.77 0.70
CA GLY A 87 11.90 -7.95 -0.59
C GLY A 87 10.40 -7.64 -0.48
N ASN A 88 9.71 -8.38 0.39
CA ASN A 88 8.30 -8.20 0.69
C ASN A 88 8.08 -8.17 2.21
N LEU A 89 7.05 -7.44 2.64
CA LEU A 89 6.49 -7.57 3.98
C LEU A 89 5.28 -8.50 3.94
N HIS A 90 5.42 -9.69 4.55
CA HIS A 90 4.32 -10.66 4.66
C HIS A 90 3.68 -10.52 6.05
N VAL A 91 2.39 -10.22 6.09
CA VAL A 91 1.61 -10.08 7.33
C VAL A 91 0.61 -11.23 7.39
N ASP A 92 0.91 -12.22 8.24
CA ASP A 92 0.01 -13.34 8.53
C ASP A 92 -0.74 -13.05 9.83
N ALA A 93 -1.98 -12.58 9.69
CA ALA A 93 -2.84 -12.23 10.81
C ALA A 93 -3.80 -13.37 11.11
N THR A 94 -4.04 -13.67 12.40
CA THR A 94 -5.00 -14.69 12.83
C THR A 94 -6.47 -14.22 12.75
N HIS A 95 -6.74 -13.12 12.05
CA HIS A 95 -8.06 -12.53 11.87
C HIS A 95 -8.17 -11.84 10.51
N ASP A 96 -9.40 -11.64 10.04
CA ASP A 96 -9.74 -11.15 8.69
C ASP A 96 -9.23 -9.74 8.34
N TRP A 97 -8.63 -9.05 9.31
CA TRP A 97 -8.11 -7.70 9.15
C TRP A 97 -6.58 -7.73 9.27
N SER A 98 -5.87 -7.78 8.16
CA SER A 98 -4.41 -7.67 8.18
C SER A 98 -3.99 -6.28 7.69
N GLY A 99 -2.83 -5.77 8.12
CA GLY A 99 -2.41 -4.45 7.66
C GLY A 99 -1.14 -3.91 8.27
N ILE A 100 -0.83 -2.68 7.89
CA ILE A 100 0.32 -1.91 8.37
C ILE A 100 -0.21 -0.61 8.95
N GLU A 101 0.30 -0.22 10.12
CA GLU A 101 -0.03 1.03 10.78
C GLU A 101 1.18 1.96 10.91
N PHE A 102 0.98 3.23 10.56
CA PHE A 102 1.95 4.31 10.70
C PHE A 102 1.46 5.28 11.79
N LYS A 103 1.94 5.11 13.02
CA LYS A 103 1.64 6.00 14.15
C LYS A 103 2.53 7.25 14.11
N LYS A 104 1.92 8.43 14.24
CA LYS A 104 2.63 9.72 14.30
C LYS A 104 2.83 10.12 15.76
N PRO A 105 3.90 10.86 16.10
CA PRO A 105 4.10 11.40 17.45
C PRO A 105 2.94 12.28 17.94
N SER A 106 2.17 12.87 17.03
CA SER A 106 0.98 13.65 17.33
C SER A 106 -0.22 12.83 17.85
N GLY A 107 -0.13 11.50 17.82
CA GLY A 107 -1.20 10.57 18.19
C GLY A 107 -2.09 10.14 17.02
N TYR A 108 -2.06 10.85 15.90
CA TYR A 108 -2.76 10.46 14.67
C TYR A 108 -2.06 9.27 14.02
N ASN A 109 -2.78 8.50 13.21
CA ASN A 109 -2.16 7.42 12.45
C ASN A 109 -2.77 7.25 11.06
N THR A 110 -2.04 6.53 10.22
CA THR A 110 -2.49 6.09 8.90
C THR A 110 -2.37 4.58 8.82
N THR A 111 -3.38 3.90 8.30
CA THR A 111 -3.34 2.45 8.14
C THR A 111 -3.63 2.03 6.71
N LEU A 112 -3.05 0.89 6.33
CA LEU A 112 -3.35 0.16 5.10
C LEU A 112 -3.83 -1.22 5.54
N ASN A 113 -5.12 -1.51 5.37
CA ASN A 113 -5.72 -2.74 5.87
C ASN A 113 -6.39 -3.53 4.75
N SER A 114 -6.15 -4.83 4.71
CA SER A 114 -7.10 -5.75 4.10
C SER A 114 -8.42 -5.68 4.86
N ASN A 115 -9.52 -5.82 4.13
CA ASN A 115 -10.84 -5.99 4.72
C ASN A 115 -11.26 -7.46 4.63
N PRO A 116 -12.24 -7.91 5.44
CA PRO A 116 -12.75 -9.27 5.38
C PRO A 116 -13.24 -9.70 3.99
N ASP A 117 -13.24 -11.01 3.75
CA ASP A 117 -13.64 -11.58 2.45
C ASP A 117 -15.10 -11.29 2.07
N ASN A 118 -15.97 -11.05 3.06
CA ASN A 118 -17.36 -10.64 2.83
C ASN A 118 -17.54 -9.12 2.61
N SER A 119 -16.49 -8.30 2.76
CA SER A 119 -16.55 -6.86 2.50
C SER A 119 -16.63 -6.56 1.00
N GLU A 120 -17.29 -5.46 0.61
CA GLU A 120 -17.30 -4.95 -0.77
C GLU A 120 -15.89 -4.50 -1.24
N ASN A 121 -15.07 -4.04 -0.30
CA ASN A 121 -13.75 -3.47 -0.54
C ASN A 121 -12.67 -4.48 -0.16
N MET A 122 -11.60 -4.60 -0.93
CA MET A 122 -10.46 -5.49 -0.61
C MET A 122 -9.40 -4.81 0.27
N LEU A 123 -9.19 -3.50 0.09
CA LEU A 123 -8.19 -2.72 0.81
C LEU A 123 -8.80 -1.38 1.21
N THR A 124 -8.50 -0.92 2.41
CA THR A 124 -8.79 0.46 2.84
C THR A 124 -7.52 1.12 3.36
N ILE A 125 -7.27 2.35 2.88
CA ILE A 125 -6.29 3.26 3.45
C ILE A 125 -7.04 4.25 4.33
N ARG A 126 -6.70 4.33 5.62
CA ARG A 126 -7.40 5.21 6.59
C ARG A 126 -6.46 6.26 7.13
N TYR A 127 -6.96 7.48 7.33
CA TYR A 127 -6.38 8.47 8.21
C TYR A 127 -7.25 8.57 9.46
N ARG A 128 -6.65 8.32 10.63
CA ARG A 128 -7.35 8.21 11.90
C ARG A 128 -6.85 9.24 12.91
N ASP A 129 -7.75 9.66 13.78
CA ASP A 129 -7.46 10.61 14.84
C ASP A 129 -6.72 9.98 16.03
N LYS A 130 -6.57 10.73 17.12
CA LYS A 130 -5.85 10.26 18.33
C LYS A 130 -6.58 9.18 19.12
N LYS A 131 -7.86 8.95 18.83
CA LYS A 131 -8.72 7.93 19.45
C LYS A 131 -8.94 6.73 18.53
N ASP A 132 -8.21 6.67 17.41
CA ASP A 132 -8.38 5.69 16.34
C ASP A 132 -9.70 5.82 15.55
N ASP A 133 -10.39 6.95 15.65
CA ASP A 133 -11.59 7.23 14.84
C ASP A 133 -11.18 7.57 13.40
N THR A 134 -11.86 6.98 12.41
CA THR A 134 -11.55 7.22 10.99
C THR A 134 -12.07 8.59 10.55
N MET A 135 -11.15 9.46 10.09
CA MET A 135 -11.48 10.80 9.59
C MET A 135 -11.64 10.81 8.06
N HIS A 136 -10.71 10.14 7.38
CA HIS A 136 -10.68 10.05 5.92
C HIS A 136 -10.28 8.63 5.51
N TYR A 137 -10.81 8.17 4.39
CA TYR A 137 -10.44 6.86 3.86
C TYR A 137 -10.50 6.83 2.34
N VAL A 138 -9.76 5.89 1.77
CA VAL A 138 -9.85 5.48 0.36
C VAL A 138 -10.02 3.97 0.35
N ASP A 139 -11.06 3.51 -0.35
CA ASP A 139 -11.36 2.10 -0.52
C ASP A 139 -11.00 1.63 -1.93
N ILE A 140 -10.39 0.46 -2.02
CA ILE A 140 -10.20 -0.26 -3.28
C ILE A 140 -11.22 -1.40 -3.32
N ARG A 141 -12.15 -1.35 -4.27
CA ARG A 141 -13.19 -2.37 -4.44
C ARG A 141 -12.63 -3.69 -4.94
N LYS A 142 -13.34 -4.78 -4.69
CA LYS A 142 -13.09 -6.10 -5.31
C LYS A 142 -13.48 -6.10 -6.79
N LYS A 143 -12.72 -5.35 -7.60
CA LYS A 143 -12.89 -5.27 -9.06
C LYS A 143 -11.53 -5.35 -9.75
N SER A 144 -11.48 -6.12 -10.82
CA SER A 144 -10.33 -6.15 -11.73
C SER A 144 -10.44 -5.02 -12.75
N GLY A 145 -9.31 -4.42 -13.10
CA GLY A 145 -9.23 -3.34 -14.08
C GLY A 145 -8.08 -2.38 -13.80
N THR A 146 -8.03 -1.29 -14.55
CA THR A 146 -7.06 -0.21 -14.35
C THR A 146 -7.75 0.93 -13.58
N MET A 147 -7.09 1.49 -12.57
CA MET A 147 -7.56 2.72 -11.94
C MET A 147 -7.35 3.90 -12.88
N ALA A 148 -8.39 4.70 -13.10
CA ALA A 148 -8.27 5.94 -13.87
C ALA A 148 -7.61 7.02 -13.02
N LEU A 149 -6.66 7.75 -13.61
CA LEU A 149 -6.15 9.00 -13.06
C LEU A 149 -7.22 10.10 -13.21
N VAL A 150 -7.19 11.10 -12.34
CA VAL A 150 -8.24 12.16 -12.27
C VAL A 150 -8.36 12.88 -13.62
N GLU A 151 -7.25 13.13 -14.30
CA GLU A 151 -7.18 13.76 -15.61
C GLU A 151 -7.80 12.94 -16.75
N GLN A 152 -7.99 11.63 -16.56
CA GLN A 152 -8.66 10.75 -17.53
C GLN A 152 -10.19 10.81 -17.39
N LEU A 153 -10.71 11.43 -16.33
CA LEU A 153 -12.14 11.59 -16.11
C LEU A 153 -12.69 12.76 -16.93
N LEU A 154 -13.72 12.49 -17.72
CA LEU A 154 -14.41 13.52 -18.51
C LEU A 154 -14.96 14.62 -17.58
N GLY A 155 -14.68 15.87 -17.92
CA GLY A 155 -15.15 17.06 -17.23
C GLY A 155 -14.29 17.52 -16.05
N VAL A 156 -13.35 16.71 -15.55
CA VAL A 156 -12.50 17.13 -14.42
C VAL A 156 -11.34 18.00 -14.91
N GLY A 157 -11.29 19.22 -14.38
CA GLY A 157 -10.30 20.23 -14.77
C GLY A 157 -10.52 20.80 -16.17
N GLN A 158 -11.65 20.51 -16.82
CA GLN A 158 -12.06 21.08 -18.10
C GLN A 158 -12.94 22.31 -17.89
N LYS A 159 -12.99 23.22 -18.87
CA LYS A 159 -13.84 24.41 -18.84
C LYS A 159 -14.68 24.52 -20.11
N TRP A 160 -15.91 24.97 -19.96
CA TRP A 160 -16.75 25.35 -21.10
C TRP A 160 -16.17 26.60 -21.75
N THR A 161 -15.90 26.53 -23.05
CA THR A 161 -15.32 27.61 -23.84
C THR A 161 -16.20 27.84 -25.06
N ASP A 162 -16.67 29.06 -25.25
CA ASP A 162 -17.29 29.46 -26.53
C ASP A 162 -16.19 29.54 -27.61
N VAL A 163 -16.37 28.75 -28.66
CA VAL A 163 -15.42 28.63 -29.76
C VAL A 163 -16.03 29.04 -31.10
N ILE A 164 -17.22 29.66 -31.12
CA ILE A 164 -17.95 29.97 -32.35
C ILE A 164 -17.13 30.79 -33.35
N SER A 165 -16.29 31.72 -32.88
CA SER A 165 -15.41 32.54 -33.72
C SER A 165 -14.25 31.75 -34.36
N ASN A 166 -13.91 30.58 -33.79
CA ASN A 166 -12.81 29.71 -34.23
C ASN A 166 -13.31 28.47 -34.99
N ARG A 167 -14.63 28.33 -35.14
CA ARG A 167 -15.28 27.18 -35.77
C ARG A 167 -16.10 27.63 -36.96
N ARG A 168 -16.20 26.75 -37.95
CA ARG A 168 -16.95 26.95 -39.19
C ARG A 168 -17.79 25.71 -39.43
N ASN A 169 -19.03 25.93 -39.84
CA ASN A 169 -19.93 24.86 -40.25
C ASN A 169 -19.29 23.99 -41.35
N LYS A 170 -19.60 22.70 -41.37
CA LYS A 170 -19.10 21.69 -42.34
C LYS A 170 -17.57 21.52 -42.36
N THR A 171 -16.83 22.12 -41.43
CA THR A 171 -15.38 21.94 -41.30
C THR A 171 -15.07 20.80 -40.33
N THR A 172 -14.09 19.98 -40.68
CA THR A 172 -13.62 18.88 -39.82
C THR A 172 -12.56 19.39 -38.85
N TYR A 173 -12.77 19.12 -37.57
CA TYR A 173 -11.87 19.45 -36.47
C TYR A 173 -11.35 18.17 -35.82
N THR A 174 -10.13 18.22 -35.29
CA THR A 174 -9.55 17.12 -34.51
C THR A 174 -9.53 17.52 -33.04
N ASN A 175 -9.95 16.61 -32.16
CA ASN A 175 -9.65 16.77 -30.75
C ASN A 175 -8.17 16.45 -30.50
N SER A 176 -7.31 17.46 -30.52
CA SER A 176 -5.87 17.33 -30.33
C SER A 176 -5.43 17.34 -28.86
N SER A 177 -6.34 17.39 -27.90
CA SER A 177 -5.99 17.26 -26.49
C SER A 177 -5.86 15.77 -26.09
N ASP A 178 -5.30 15.56 -24.90
CA ASP A 178 -5.20 14.26 -24.22
C ASP A 178 -6.50 13.86 -23.51
N LYS A 179 -7.54 14.72 -23.54
CA LYS A 179 -8.83 14.53 -22.86
C LYS A 179 -9.99 14.47 -23.85
N PRO A 180 -11.02 13.64 -23.61
CA PRO A 180 -12.26 13.75 -24.36
C PRO A 180 -12.83 15.17 -24.24
N ILE A 181 -13.42 15.70 -25.31
CA ILE A 181 -14.13 16.98 -25.28
C ILE A 181 -15.63 16.74 -25.44
N ILE A 182 -16.44 17.63 -24.90
CA ILE A 182 -17.87 17.68 -25.22
C ILE A 182 -18.09 18.84 -26.17
N VAL A 183 -18.72 18.58 -27.32
CA VAL A 183 -19.12 19.59 -28.29
C VAL A 183 -20.61 19.84 -28.14
N TYR A 184 -20.98 21.07 -27.79
CA TYR A 184 -22.36 21.56 -27.76
C TYR A 184 -22.60 22.51 -28.92
N ILE A 185 -23.67 22.26 -29.67
CA ILE A 185 -24.10 23.07 -30.80
C ILE A 185 -25.52 23.53 -30.57
N GLU A 186 -25.76 24.81 -30.77
CA GLU A 186 -27.10 25.35 -30.92
C GLU A 186 -27.30 25.91 -32.32
N SER A 187 -28.45 25.60 -32.91
CA SER A 187 -28.91 26.17 -34.16
C SER A 187 -30.32 26.72 -33.97
N ASN A 188 -30.58 27.94 -34.41
CA ASN A 188 -31.87 28.57 -34.34
C ASN A 188 -32.41 28.74 -35.76
N ARG A 189 -33.30 27.85 -36.17
CA ARG A 189 -33.94 27.94 -37.46
C ARG A 189 -35.14 28.89 -37.36
N THR A 190 -35.11 29.94 -38.16
CA THR A 190 -36.20 30.91 -38.31
C THR A 190 -36.56 31.09 -39.80
N GLY A 191 -37.82 31.40 -40.11
CA GLY A 191 -38.27 31.70 -41.47
C GLY A 191 -38.34 30.45 -42.38
N ALA A 192 -38.78 29.32 -41.84
CA ALA A 192 -38.89 28.04 -42.54
C ALA A 192 -39.61 28.10 -43.90
N SER A 193 -38.87 27.85 -44.98
CA SER A 193 -39.41 27.73 -46.36
C SER A 193 -39.01 26.44 -47.08
N SER A 194 -38.11 25.64 -46.50
CA SER A 194 -37.65 24.34 -47.03
C SER A 194 -37.18 23.43 -45.89
N PRO A 195 -37.10 22.09 -46.04
CA PRO A 195 -36.57 21.22 -44.99
C PRO A 195 -35.11 21.55 -44.61
N PHE A 196 -34.74 21.30 -43.35
CA PHE A 196 -33.40 21.56 -42.81
C PHE A 196 -32.97 20.36 -42.00
N SER A 197 -31.69 20.03 -42.07
CA SER A 197 -31.09 19.16 -41.07
C SER A 197 -29.75 19.66 -40.58
N ILE A 198 -29.43 19.21 -39.37
CA ILE A 198 -28.16 19.43 -38.70
C ILE A 198 -27.71 18.12 -38.05
N ASP A 199 -26.43 17.81 -38.16
CA ASP A 199 -25.82 16.66 -37.50
C ASP A 199 -24.44 16.97 -36.92
N ILE A 200 -24.03 16.11 -35.99
CA ILE A 200 -22.64 16.01 -35.55
C ILE A 200 -22.14 14.62 -35.94
N THR A 201 -21.02 14.59 -36.66
CA THR A 201 -20.25 13.38 -36.91
C THR A 201 -19.01 13.33 -36.03
N VAL A 202 -18.66 12.16 -35.50
CA VAL A 202 -17.43 11.88 -34.76
C VAL A 202 -16.77 10.64 -35.37
N SER A 203 -15.52 10.75 -35.80
CA SER A 203 -14.79 9.70 -36.54
C SER A 203 -15.59 9.16 -37.74
N GLY A 204 -16.30 10.05 -38.44
CA GLY A 204 -17.16 9.71 -39.57
C GLY A 204 -18.53 9.13 -39.22
N LEU A 205 -18.81 8.81 -37.96
CA LEU A 205 -20.11 8.29 -37.50
C LEU A 205 -21.03 9.44 -37.09
N ARG A 206 -22.27 9.45 -37.57
CA ARG A 206 -23.28 10.44 -37.15
C ARG A 206 -23.82 10.10 -35.76
N VAL A 207 -23.41 10.87 -34.76
CA VAL A 207 -23.73 10.64 -33.33
C VAL A 207 -24.88 11.50 -32.82
N ALA A 208 -25.21 12.57 -33.52
CA ALA A 208 -26.37 13.42 -33.25
C ALA A 208 -26.97 13.88 -34.58
N TYR A 209 -28.30 13.93 -34.69
CA TYR A 209 -28.99 14.33 -35.92
C TYR A 209 -30.35 14.94 -35.60
N ARG A 210 -30.71 15.97 -36.35
CA ARG A 210 -32.06 16.53 -36.34
C ARG A 210 -32.49 16.90 -37.75
N TRP A 211 -33.67 16.46 -38.13
CA TRP A 211 -34.40 16.90 -39.32
C TRP A 211 -35.61 17.73 -38.89
N ILE A 212 -35.85 18.84 -39.58
CA ILE A 212 -36.83 19.85 -39.19
C ILE A 212 -37.52 20.40 -40.43
N SER A 213 -38.79 20.73 -40.32
CA SER A 213 -39.59 21.42 -41.36
C SER A 213 -40.24 22.73 -40.88
N VAL A 214 -40.10 23.06 -39.60
CA VAL A 214 -40.67 24.25 -38.94
C VAL A 214 -39.57 25.09 -38.29
N ASP A 215 -39.91 26.26 -37.76
CA ASP A 215 -39.00 27.05 -36.94
C ASP A 215 -38.78 26.38 -35.58
N GLU A 216 -37.52 26.20 -35.19
CA GLU A 216 -37.14 25.45 -33.99
C GLU A 216 -35.72 25.84 -33.55
N ILE A 217 -35.48 25.86 -32.23
CA ILE A 217 -34.15 25.89 -31.64
C ILE A 217 -33.69 24.46 -31.40
N VAL A 218 -32.51 24.12 -31.91
CA VAL A 218 -31.92 22.80 -31.89
C VAL A 218 -30.66 22.82 -31.05
N SER A 219 -30.59 21.93 -30.07
CA SER A 219 -29.38 21.69 -29.29
C SER A 219 -28.86 20.28 -29.57
N LEU A 220 -27.63 20.17 -30.05
CA LEU A 220 -26.94 18.89 -30.25
C LEU A 220 -25.70 18.81 -29.36
N CYS A 221 -25.38 17.60 -28.91
CA CYS A 221 -24.21 17.34 -28.08
C CYS A 221 -23.49 16.07 -28.54
N ALA A 222 -22.17 16.05 -28.46
CA ALA A 222 -21.35 14.88 -28.75
C ALA A 222 -20.09 14.84 -27.89
N ILE A 223 -19.68 13.64 -27.48
CA ILE A 223 -18.35 13.39 -26.89
C ILE A 223 -17.39 13.06 -28.03
N VAL A 224 -16.23 13.72 -28.05
CA VAL A 224 -15.16 13.48 -29.03
C VAL A 224 -13.91 13.00 -28.28
N PRO A 225 -13.53 11.71 -28.42
CA PRO A 225 -12.33 11.16 -27.79
C PRO A 225 -11.03 11.90 -28.19
N PRO A 226 -9.94 11.78 -27.40
CA PRO A 226 -8.61 12.24 -27.81
C PRO A 226 -8.21 11.68 -29.18
N GLY A 227 -7.68 12.53 -30.05
CA GLY A 227 -7.25 12.17 -31.42
C GLY A 227 -8.39 11.95 -32.42
N ALA A 228 -9.66 11.88 -31.98
CA ALA A 228 -10.79 11.71 -32.88
C ALA A 228 -11.12 13.00 -33.63
N THR A 229 -11.70 12.85 -34.82
CA THR A 229 -12.22 13.99 -35.60
C THR A 229 -13.70 14.18 -35.36
N TYR A 230 -14.20 15.40 -35.51
CA TYR A 230 -15.63 15.69 -35.53
C TYR A 230 -15.95 16.79 -36.53
N ARG A 231 -17.20 16.82 -36.98
CA ARG A 231 -17.72 17.83 -37.90
C ARG A 231 -19.19 18.06 -37.64
N VAL A 232 -19.57 19.33 -37.59
CA VAL A 232 -20.97 19.77 -37.53
C VAL A 232 -21.42 20.07 -38.95
N ASN A 233 -22.55 19.49 -39.36
CA ASN A 233 -23.11 19.67 -40.70
C ASN A 233 -24.51 20.26 -40.59
N GLY A 234 -24.60 21.58 -40.43
CA GLY A 234 -25.87 22.30 -40.46
C GLY A 234 -26.25 22.75 -41.87
N GLY A 235 -27.54 22.78 -42.17
CA GLY A 235 -28.07 23.42 -43.39
C GLY A 235 -28.20 22.50 -44.59
N TRP A 236 -28.25 21.17 -44.41
CA TRP A 236 -28.53 20.26 -45.51
C TRP A 236 -29.99 20.43 -45.98
N GLY A 237 -30.21 20.55 -47.29
CA GLY A 237 -31.53 20.77 -47.90
C GLY A 237 -31.95 22.23 -48.14
N GLN A 238 -31.04 23.20 -47.96
CA GLN A 238 -31.30 24.63 -48.18
C GLN A 238 -30.50 25.20 -49.37
N PRO A 239 -31.07 26.16 -50.14
CA PRO A 239 -30.42 26.74 -51.31
C PRO A 239 -29.36 27.82 -50.99
N SER A 240 -29.31 28.35 -49.77
CA SER A 240 -28.31 29.34 -49.34
C SER A 240 -27.73 29.02 -47.96
N GLU A 241 -26.43 29.29 -47.79
CA GLU A 241 -25.74 29.14 -46.50
C GLU A 241 -25.98 30.40 -45.65
N TRP A 242 -26.95 30.32 -44.73
CA TRP A 242 -27.09 31.28 -43.63
C TRP A 242 -26.13 30.89 -42.47
N VAL A 243 -25.97 31.76 -41.47
CA VAL A 243 -25.22 31.42 -40.25
C VAL A 243 -26.03 30.41 -39.44
N VAL A 244 -25.87 29.12 -39.76
CA VAL A 244 -26.67 28.03 -39.21
C VAL A 244 -26.44 27.81 -37.70
N ILE A 245 -25.25 28.13 -37.21
CA ILE A 245 -24.82 27.79 -35.85
C ILE A 245 -24.84 29.07 -35.02
N ASN A 246 -25.65 29.08 -33.97
CA ASN A 246 -25.83 30.21 -33.06
C ASN A 246 -24.91 30.12 -31.85
N ASN A 247 -24.68 28.92 -31.33
CA ASN A 247 -23.72 28.66 -30.26
C ASN A 247 -22.86 27.45 -30.62
N TRP A 248 -21.56 27.55 -30.38
CA TRP A 248 -20.63 26.43 -30.48
C TRP A 248 -19.73 26.46 -29.25
N ILE A 249 -20.04 25.62 -28.28
CA ILE A 249 -19.37 25.61 -26.98
C ILE A 249 -18.70 24.25 -26.80
N GLU A 250 -17.47 24.25 -26.31
CA GLU A 250 -16.72 23.02 -26.07
C GLU A 250 -16.28 22.93 -24.61
N LEU A 251 -16.55 21.81 -23.96
CA LEU A 251 -15.92 21.47 -22.67
C LEU A 251 -14.54 20.87 -22.99
N ARG A 252 -13.48 21.61 -22.65
CA ARG A 252 -12.09 21.24 -22.94
C ARG A 252 -11.20 21.30 -21.72
#